data_AF-A0A2V9LSB4-F1
#
_entry.id   AF-A0A2V9LSB4-F1
#
_cell.length_a   1.000
_cell.length_b   1.000
_cell.length_c   1.000
_cell.angle_alpha   90.00
_cell.angle_beta   90.00
_cell.angle_gamma   90.00
#
_symmetry.space_group_name_H-M   'P 1'
#
loop_
_entity.id
_entity.type
_entity.pdbx_description
1 polymer ?
#
loop_
_entity_poly.entity_id
_entity_poly.type
_entity_poly.pdbx_seq_one_letter_code
_entity_poly.pdbx_strand_id
1 'polypeptide(L)'
;IAREHGFAGRVPVEVRNLPLGVIIPDVGLNGILINENESSRTFHIQVDERTSPLEQTLYLVARIETNSPNSTDHASDAIRLKVIPKKTQVSQK
;
A
#
# COMPACT_ATOMS: atom_id res chain seq x y z
N ILE A 1 10.42 -5.69 -6.43
CA ILE A 1 11.16 -6.40 -5.36
C ILE A 1 12.32 -7.16 -5.99
N ALA A 2 13.47 -7.21 -5.31
CA ALA A 2 14.56 -8.12 -5.65
C ALA A 2 14.40 -9.41 -4.84
N ARG A 3 14.58 -10.57 -5.48
CA ARG A 3 14.45 -11.90 -4.85
C ARG A 3 15.85 -12.45 -4.58
N GLU A 4 16.36 -12.17 -3.39
CA GLU A 4 17.72 -12.57 -3.01
C GLU A 4 17.78 -14.01 -2.49
N HIS A 5 18.97 -14.61 -2.56
CA HIS A 5 19.27 -15.93 -1.96
C HIS A 5 18.30 -17.06 -2.35
N GLY A 6 17.77 -17.02 -3.58
CA GLY A 6 16.84 -18.05 -4.08
C GLY A 6 15.44 -17.96 -3.49
N PHE A 7 15.06 -16.83 -2.88
CA PHE A 7 13.72 -16.64 -2.33
C PHE A 7 12.64 -16.71 -3.43
N ALA A 8 11.85 -17.79 -3.40
CA ALA A 8 10.80 -18.07 -4.38
C ALA A 8 9.38 -17.94 -3.82
N GLY A 9 9.21 -17.58 -2.54
CA GLY A 9 7.89 -17.45 -1.92
C GLY A 9 7.13 -16.20 -2.35
N ARG A 10 5.82 -16.20 -2.16
CA ARG A 10 5.01 -14.97 -2.22
C ARG A 10 5.40 -13.98 -1.12
N VAL A 11 5.11 -12.70 -1.34
CA VAL A 11 5.39 -11.62 -0.39
C VAL A 11 4.10 -10.85 -0.10
N PRO A 12 3.48 -11.07 1.07
CA PRO A 12 2.45 -10.18 1.58
C PRO A 12 2.99 -8.76 1.79
N VAL A 13 2.19 -7.76 1.43
CA VAL A 13 2.48 -6.34 1.62
C VAL A 13 1.31 -5.68 2.33
N GLU A 14 1.60 -4.96 3.40
CA GLU A 14 0.63 -4.19 4.17
C GLU A 14 0.88 -2.70 4.00
N VAL A 15 -0.19 -1.90 3.95
CA VAL A 15 -0.09 -0.44 4.06
C VAL A 15 -0.33 -0.05 5.50
N ARG A 16 0.72 0.45 6.17
CA ARG A 16 0.64 0.90 7.56
C ARG A 16 0.40 2.41 7.62
N ASN A 17 -0.36 2.81 8.64
CA ASN A 17 -0.75 4.19 8.88
C ASN A 17 -1.58 4.79 7.73
N LEU A 18 -2.50 4.01 7.15
CA LEU A 18 -3.47 4.52 6.19
C LEU A 18 -4.50 5.42 6.91
N PRO A 19 -4.77 6.65 6.44
CA PRO A 19 -5.71 7.54 7.11
C PRO A 19 -7.15 7.02 7.07
N LEU A 20 -7.96 7.44 8.05
CA LEU A 20 -9.40 7.22 8.01
C LEU A 20 -10.01 7.86 6.75
N GLY A 21 -10.94 7.16 6.10
CA GLY A 21 -11.54 7.59 4.83
C GLY A 21 -10.69 7.27 3.60
N VAL A 22 -9.51 6.66 3.76
CA VAL A 22 -8.69 6.18 2.66
C VAL A 22 -8.69 4.66 2.65
N ILE A 23 -8.92 4.07 1.48
CA ILE A 23 -9.06 2.61 1.30
C ILE A 23 -8.20 2.11 0.15
N ILE A 24 -8.03 0.78 0.09
CA ILE A 24 -7.40 0.06 -1.01
C ILE A 24 -8.47 -0.89 -1.55
N PRO A 25 -9.18 -0.55 -2.64
CA PRO A 25 -10.36 -1.29 -3.07
C PRO A 25 -10.03 -2.63 -3.75
N ASP A 26 -8.91 -2.70 -4.48
CA ASP A 26 -8.59 -3.80 -5.40
C ASP A 26 -7.62 -4.83 -4.79
N VAL A 27 -7.83 -5.21 -3.52
CA VAL A 27 -7.02 -6.24 -2.84
C VAL A 27 -7.83 -7.49 -2.55
N GLY A 28 -7.18 -8.65 -2.66
CA GLY A 28 -7.79 -9.93 -2.32
C GLY A 28 -7.91 -10.12 -0.80
N LEU A 29 -8.40 -11.28 -0.38
CA LEU A 29 -8.55 -11.65 1.04
C LEU A 29 -7.24 -11.52 1.86
N ASN A 30 -6.10 -11.67 1.19
CA ASN A 30 -4.77 -11.59 1.80
C ASN A 30 -4.15 -10.18 1.70
N GLY A 31 -4.93 -9.17 1.29
CA GLY A 31 -4.40 -7.82 1.04
C GLY A 31 -3.60 -7.74 -0.26
N ILE A 32 -2.52 -6.96 -0.24
CA ILE A 32 -1.60 -6.83 -1.38
C ILE A 32 -0.62 -8.01 -1.30
N LEU A 33 -0.56 -8.81 -2.36
CA LEU A 33 0.28 -10.00 -2.41
C LEU A 33 1.10 -10.00 -3.69
N ILE A 34 2.44 -9.98 -3.59
CA ILE A 34 3.31 -10.19 -4.75
C ILE A 34 3.53 -11.70 -4.87
N ASN A 35 2.98 -12.31 -5.92
CA ASN A 35 3.06 -13.76 -6.13
C ASN A 35 4.49 -14.20 -6.52
N GLU A 36 4.75 -15.50 -6.44
CA GLU A 36 6.06 -16.13 -6.67
C GLU A 36 6.70 -15.74 -8.00
N ASN A 37 5.88 -15.63 -9.05
CA ASN A 37 6.29 -15.28 -10.42
C ASN A 37 6.23 -13.76 -10.71
N GLU A 38 5.89 -12.94 -9.72
CA GLU A 38 5.82 -11.49 -9.85
C GLU A 38 7.05 -10.83 -9.20
N SER A 39 7.56 -9.79 -9.86
CA SER A 39 8.60 -8.90 -9.32
C SER A 39 8.03 -7.56 -8.85
N SER A 40 6.78 -7.25 -9.17
CA SER A 40 6.10 -6.02 -8.79
C SER A 40 4.59 -6.21 -8.84
N ARG A 41 3.86 -5.40 -8.08
CA ARG A 41 2.40 -5.33 -8.14
C ARG A 41 1.94 -3.89 -8.03
N THR A 42 0.94 -3.53 -8.82
CA THR A 42 0.25 -2.23 -8.74
C THR A 42 -1.06 -2.41 -7.99
N PHE A 43 -1.37 -1.44 -7.13
CA PHE A 43 -2.66 -1.32 -6.45
C PHE A 43 -3.04 0.15 -6.37
N HIS A 44 -4.31 0.42 -6.10
CA HIS A 44 -4.84 1.77 -6.02
C HIS A 44 -5.19 2.14 -4.59
N ILE A 45 -4.98 3.41 -4.27
CA ILE A 45 -5.52 4.02 -3.06
C ILE A 45 -6.69 4.90 -3.50
N GLN A 46 -7.82 4.75 -2.84
CA GLN A 46 -9.02 5.55 -3.08
C GLN A 46 -9.37 6.32 -1.82
N VAL A 47 -9.83 7.55 -2.01
CA VAL A 47 -10.29 8.42 -0.94
C VAL A 47 -11.82 8.47 -1.00
N ASP A 48 -12.48 8.26 0.14
CA ASP A 48 -13.92 8.45 0.28
C ASP A 48 -14.27 9.94 0.06
N GLU A 49 -15.40 10.21 -0.58
CA GLU A 49 -15.80 11.57 -0.97
C GLU A 49 -16.00 12.53 0.23
N ARG A 50 -16.23 12.00 1.43
CA ARG A 50 -16.45 12.78 2.66
C ARG A 50 -15.17 12.95 3.49
N THR A 51 -14.05 12.41 3.04
CA THR A 51 -12.76 12.55 3.73
C THR A 51 -12.30 14.00 3.72
N SER A 52 -12.05 14.56 4.90
CA SER A 52 -11.49 15.90 5.02
C SER A 52 -10.04 15.95 4.51
N PRO A 53 -9.60 17.08 3.93
CA PRO A 53 -8.21 17.25 3.51
C PRO A 53 -7.24 16.97 4.66
N LEU A 54 -6.18 16.22 4.38
CA LEU A 54 -5.17 15.83 5.36
C LEU A 54 -3.83 15.56 4.70
N GLU A 55 -2.79 15.52 5.51
CA GLU A 55 -1.46 15.06 5.13
C GLU A 55 -0.98 14.04 6.16
N GLN A 56 -0.58 12.85 5.69
CA GLN A 56 -0.13 11.77 6.56
C GLN A 56 0.93 10.92 5.86
N THR A 57 1.91 10.46 6.62
CA THR A 57 2.92 9.52 6.14
C THR A 57 2.40 8.09 6.28
N LEU A 58 2.47 7.31 5.21
CA LEU A 58 2.23 5.87 5.20
C LEU A 58 3.50 5.10 4.85
N TYR A 59 3.49 3.81 5.14
CA TYR A 59 4.59 2.89 4.84
C TYR A 59 4.04 1.64 4.17
N LEU A 60 4.76 1.11 3.19
CA LEU A 60 4.53 -0.25 2.69
C LEU A 60 5.43 -1.18 3.48
N VAL A 61 4.85 -2.21 4.10
CA VAL A 61 5.60 -3.21 4.86
C VAL A 61 5.44 -4.56 4.17
N ALA A 62 6.53 -5.04 3.58
CA ALA A 62 6.61 -6.38 3.05
C ALA A 62 6.95 -7.36 4.17
N ARG A 63 6.26 -8.50 4.24
CA ARG A 63 6.56 -9.56 5.20
C ARG A 63 7.07 -10.79 4.47
N ILE A 64 8.21 -11.34 4.90
CA ILE A 64 8.66 -12.65 4.45
C ILE A 64 8.04 -13.73 5.35
N GLU A 65 7.26 -14.64 4.78
CA GLU A 65 6.67 -15.76 5.52
C GLU A 65 7.74 -16.85 5.74
N THR A 66 8.30 -16.92 6.96
CA THR A 66 9.30 -17.94 7.35
C THR A 66 9.11 -18.33 8.82
N ASN A 67 9.64 -19.48 9.22
CA ASN A 67 9.60 -19.98 10.60
C ASN A 67 10.68 -19.35 11.51
N SER A 68 11.23 -18.20 11.11
CA SER A 68 12.25 -17.49 11.87
C SER A 68 11.65 -16.80 13.11
N PRO A 69 12.34 -16.81 14.26
CA PRO A 69 11.93 -16.01 15.42
C PRO A 69 12.19 -14.50 15.24
N ASN A 70 12.98 -14.11 14.23
CA ASN A 70 13.29 -12.70 13.95
C ASN A 70 12.22 -12.06 13.08
N SER A 71 12.03 -10.74 13.23
CA SER A 71 11.15 -9.96 12.36
C SER A 71 11.58 -10.13 10.90
N THR A 72 10.58 -10.37 10.05
CA THR A 72 10.71 -10.49 8.60
C THR A 72 9.99 -9.36 7.88
N ASP A 73 9.63 -8.32 8.62
CA ASP A 73 9.02 -7.12 8.12
C ASP A 73 10.10 -6.20 7.54
N HIS A 74 9.93 -5.81 6.28
CA HIS A 74 10.77 -4.85 5.57
C HIS A 74 9.90 -3.67 5.16
N ALA A 75 10.12 -2.52 5.80
CA ALA A 75 9.42 -1.28 5.48
C ALA A 75 10.04 -0.58 4.27
N SER A 76 9.20 0.06 3.47
CA SER A 76 9.61 1.03 2.47
C SER A 76 10.13 2.31 3.12
N ASP A 77 10.69 3.19 2.29
CA ASP A 77 10.78 4.60 2.64
C ASP A 77 9.40 5.19 2.96
N ALA A 78 9.39 6.26 3.73
CA ALA A 78 8.20 7.01 4.10
C ALA A 78 7.50 7.59 2.85
N ILE A 79 6.21 7.32 2.69
CA ILE A 79 5.40 7.86 1.59
C ILE A 79 4.46 8.92 2.17
N ARG A 80 4.59 10.16 1.70
CA ARG A 80 3.70 11.24 2.11
C ARG A 80 2.44 11.24 1.25
N LEU A 81 1.29 10.93 1.86
CA LEU A 81 -0.02 11.03 1.25
C LEU A 81 -0.63 12.40 1.61
N LYS A 82 -1.05 13.14 0.58
CA LYS A 82 -1.77 14.41 0.74
C LYS A 82 -3.15 14.31 0.08
N VAL A 83 -4.19 14.33 0.90
CA VAL A 83 -5.58 14.43 0.45
C VAL A 83 -5.92 15.91 0.28
N ILE A 84 -6.28 16.29 -0.94
CA ILE A 84 -6.65 17.67 -1.29
C ILE A 84 -8.17 17.77 -1.52
N PRO A 85 -8.77 18.96 -1.34
CA PRO A 85 -10.16 19.18 -1.71
C PRO A 85 -10.40 18.84 -3.18
N LYS A 86 -11.57 18.23 -3.47
CA LYS A 86 -12.04 18.04 -4.84
C LYS A 86 -12.12 19.42 -5.50
N LYS A 87 -11.33 19.65 -6.56
CA LYS A 87 -11.43 20.88 -7.34
C LYS A 87 -12.78 20.91 -8.02
N THR A 88 -13.66 21.82 -7.60
CA THR A 88 -14.90 22.11 -8.34
C THR A 88 -14.52 22.77 -9.65
N GLN A 89 -14.55 22.03 -10.76
CA GLN A 89 -14.50 22.66 -12.07
C GLN A 89 -15.83 23.37 -12.30
N VAL A 90 -15.81 24.70 -12.28
CA VAL A 90 -16.94 25.51 -12.73
C VAL A 90 -16.97 25.37 -14.25
N SER A 91 -17.95 24.63 -14.78
CA SER A 91 -18.22 24.59 -16.21
C SER A 91 -18.65 25.98 -16.65
N GLN A 92 -17.80 26.67 -17.43
CA GLN A 92 -18.16 27.92 -18.10
C GLN A 92 -19.16 27.59 -19.21
N LYS A 93 -20.37 28.11 -19.10
CA LYS A 93 -21.37 28.14 -20.18
C LYS A 93 -21.07 29.27 -21.14
#